data_AF-E1SPK3-F1
#
_entry.id   AF-E1SPK3-F1
#
_cell.length_a   1.000
_cell.length_b   1.000
_cell.length_c   1.000
_cell.angle_alpha   90.00
_cell.angle_beta   90.00
_cell.angle_gamma   90.00
#
_symmetry.space_group_name_H-M   'P 1'
#
loop_
_entity.id
_entity.type
_entity.pdbx_description
1 polymer ?
#
loop_
_entity_poly.entity_id
_entity_poly.type
_entity_poly.pdbx_seq_one_letter_code
_entity_poly.pdbx_strand_id
1 'polypeptide(L)'
;MKKTLSLITLVLALAGCQSGGEPSQSAPESMRGAVPVAEMSPVAPLPQYPAKGTSVERSVIAQPPVIPHKADYPINLDKNSCINCHRGGKHKMAATHFEGRKVAGQYYQCRACHVPQAVNF
;
A
#
# COMPACT_ATOMS: atom_id res chain seq x y z
N MET A 1 1.74 -4.74 -69.60
CA MET A 1 2.39 -5.68 -68.65
C MET A 1 3.39 -5.01 -67.72
N LYS A 2 4.37 -4.21 -68.20
CA LYS A 2 5.35 -3.53 -67.32
C LYS A 2 4.72 -2.42 -66.43
N LYS A 3 3.80 -1.63 -66.99
CA LYS A 3 3.08 -0.56 -66.26
C LYS A 3 2.07 -1.09 -65.23
N THR A 4 1.46 -2.25 -65.51
CA THR A 4 0.55 -2.93 -64.58
C THR A 4 1.30 -3.62 -63.45
N LEU A 5 2.51 -4.13 -63.70
CA LEU A 5 3.37 -4.72 -62.67
C LEU A 5 3.88 -3.66 -61.67
N SER A 6 4.28 -2.47 -62.16
CA SER A 6 4.69 -1.34 -61.31
C SER A 6 3.57 -0.78 -60.42
N LEU A 7 2.33 -0.79 -60.91
CA LEU A 7 1.19 -0.30 -60.11
C LEU A 7 0.87 -1.24 -58.94
N ILE A 8 1.02 -2.56 -59.14
CA ILE A 8 0.79 -3.56 -58.09
C ILE A 8 1.87 -3.47 -57.01
N THR A 9 3.13 -3.20 -57.38
CA THR A 9 4.23 -3.04 -56.40
C THR A 9 4.07 -1.79 -55.54
N LEU A 10 3.56 -0.70 -56.12
CA LEU A 10 3.30 0.54 -55.39
C LEU A 10 2.14 0.40 -54.38
N VAL A 11 1.07 -0.31 -54.76
CA VAL A 11 -0.08 -0.56 -53.86
C VAL A 11 0.29 -1.50 -52.70
N LEU A 12 1.14 -2.50 -52.94
CA LEU A 12 1.62 -3.41 -51.88
C LEU A 12 2.57 -2.71 -50.88
N ALA A 13 3.35 -1.72 -51.33
CA ALA A 13 4.22 -0.94 -50.46
C ALA A 13 3.44 -0.01 -49.50
N LEU A 14 2.27 0.50 -49.91
CA LEU A 14 1.43 1.33 -49.05
C LEU A 14 0.66 0.54 -47.98
N ALA A 15 0.43 -0.76 -48.17
CA ALA A 15 -0.26 -1.61 -47.19
C ALA A 15 0.61 -2.03 -46.00
N GLY A 16 1.94 -1.90 -46.10
CA GLY A 16 2.90 -2.31 -45.07
C GLY A 16 3.10 -1.32 -43.91
N CYS A 17 2.52 -0.12 -43.98
CA CYS A 17 2.64 0.92 -42.95
C CYS A 17 1.46 0.95 -41.96
N GLN A 18 0.82 -0.19 -41.69
CA GLN A 18 -0.07 -0.30 -40.54
C GLN A 18 0.81 -0.54 -39.31
N SER A 19 1.34 0.55 -38.76
CA SER A 19 1.83 0.59 -37.38
C SER A 19 0.71 0.07 -36.50
N GLY A 20 0.83 -1.18 -36.04
CA GLY A 20 -0.03 -1.70 -34.98
C GLY A 20 0.05 -0.71 -33.84
N GLY A 21 -1.07 -0.03 -33.57
CA GLY A 21 -1.16 0.90 -32.46
C GLY A 21 -0.76 0.12 -31.21
N GLU A 22 0.29 0.61 -30.54
CA GLU A 22 0.66 0.06 -29.24
C GLU A 22 -0.60 0.11 -28.36
N PRO A 23 -0.89 -0.95 -27.58
CA PRO A 23 -2.00 -0.88 -26.65
C PRO A 23 -1.72 0.30 -25.73
N SER A 24 -2.50 1.37 -25.87
CA SER A 24 -2.43 2.54 -25.03
C SER A 24 -2.59 2.04 -23.60
N GLN A 25 -1.51 2.01 -22.83
CA GLN A 25 -1.60 1.78 -21.40
C GLN A 25 -2.57 2.84 -20.88
N SER A 26 -3.68 2.40 -20.29
CA SER A 26 -4.62 3.30 -19.64
C SER A 26 -3.82 4.14 -18.64
N ALA A 27 -3.94 5.46 -18.73
CA ALA A 27 -3.28 6.35 -17.78
C ALA A 27 -3.58 5.88 -16.35
N PRO A 28 -2.59 5.89 -15.43
CA PRO A 28 -2.83 5.45 -14.07
C PRO A 28 -3.97 6.26 -13.46
N GLU A 29 -4.93 5.56 -12.84
CA GLU A 29 -6.03 6.22 -12.16
C GLU A 29 -5.50 7.03 -10.98
N SER A 30 -5.87 8.31 -10.94
CA SER A 30 -5.43 9.23 -9.90
C SER A 30 -6.13 8.89 -8.58
N MET A 31 -5.40 8.90 -7.46
CA MET A 31 -5.99 8.85 -6.12
C MET A 31 -6.90 10.05 -5.81
N ARG A 32 -6.84 11.12 -6.62
CA ARG A 32 -7.79 12.25 -6.58
C ARG A 32 -9.14 11.90 -7.24
N GLY A 33 -9.19 10.83 -8.01
CA GLY A 33 -10.28 10.54 -8.94
C GLY A 33 -10.31 11.51 -10.12
N ALA A 34 -11.48 11.66 -10.74
CA ALA A 34 -11.69 12.49 -11.93
C ALA A 34 -11.87 14.00 -11.62
N VAL A 35 -11.76 14.42 -10.36
CA VAL A 35 -12.01 15.82 -9.97
C VAL A 35 -10.89 16.73 -10.48
N PRO A 36 -11.21 17.79 -11.27
CA PRO A 36 -10.22 18.75 -11.74
C PRO A 36 -9.38 19.35 -10.61
N VAL A 37 -8.13 19.70 -10.91
CA VAL A 37 -7.19 20.27 -9.92
C VAL A 37 -7.69 21.62 -9.37
N ALA A 38 -8.40 22.39 -10.20
CA ALA A 38 -8.98 23.68 -9.82
C ALA A 38 -10.23 23.57 -8.94
N GLU A 39 -10.79 22.37 -8.78
CA GLU A 39 -12.01 22.11 -8.02
C GLU A 39 -11.72 21.41 -6.70
N MET A 40 -12.60 21.60 -5.72
CA MET A 40 -12.52 20.94 -4.43
C MET A 40 -13.06 19.51 -4.55
N SER A 41 -12.23 18.52 -4.19
CA SER A 41 -12.66 17.12 -4.13
C SER A 41 -13.51 16.85 -2.88
N PRO A 42 -14.48 15.91 -2.95
CA PRO A 42 -15.22 15.48 -1.77
C PRO A 42 -14.28 14.83 -0.74
N VAL A 43 -14.62 15.01 0.54
CA VAL A 43 -13.83 14.47 1.65
C VAL A 43 -14.09 12.98 1.79
N ALA A 44 -13.02 12.19 1.88
CA ALA A 44 -13.11 10.75 2.15
C ALA A 44 -13.69 10.48 3.56
N PRO A 45 -14.43 9.36 3.75
CA PRO A 45 -14.90 8.98 5.07
C PRO A 45 -13.73 8.76 6.04
N LEU A 46 -13.98 8.97 7.34
CA LEU A 46 -12.98 8.68 8.36
C LEU A 46 -12.59 7.19 8.34
N PRO A 47 -11.30 6.86 8.53
CA PRO A 47 -10.84 5.48 8.56
C PRO A 47 -11.46 4.72 9.74
N GLN A 48 -11.93 3.52 9.46
CA GLN A 48 -12.49 2.58 10.41
C GLN A 48 -11.50 1.46 10.66
N TYR A 49 -11.21 1.21 11.94
CA TYR A 49 -10.29 0.16 12.36
C TYR A 49 -11.07 -0.94 13.09
N PRO A 50 -10.83 -2.21 12.77
CA PRO A 50 -11.56 -3.30 13.40
C PRO A 50 -11.18 -3.41 14.88
N ALA A 51 -12.13 -3.80 15.74
CA ALA A 51 -11.80 -4.13 17.13
C ALA A 51 -10.87 -5.35 17.22
N LYS A 52 -11.02 -6.30 16.29
CA LYS A 52 -10.17 -7.46 16.10
C LYS A 52 -10.22 -7.88 14.63
N GLY A 53 -9.07 -7.93 14.00
CA GLY A 53 -8.88 -8.37 12.62
C GLY A 53 -7.88 -9.53 12.54
N THR A 54 -7.46 -9.81 11.31
CA THR A 54 -6.51 -10.88 10.98
C THR A 54 -5.12 -10.29 10.79
N SER A 55 -4.10 -10.95 11.31
CA SER A 55 -2.71 -10.54 11.07
C SER A 55 -2.37 -10.62 9.59
N VAL A 56 -1.75 -9.57 9.08
CA VAL A 56 -1.21 -9.53 7.71
C VAL A 56 0.15 -10.23 7.69
N GLU A 57 0.36 -11.07 6.69
CA GLU A 57 1.62 -11.79 6.49
C GLU A 57 2.74 -10.83 6.07
N ARG A 58 3.98 -11.09 6.52
CA ARG A 58 5.11 -10.19 6.29
C ARG A 58 5.87 -10.63 5.06
N SER A 59 6.12 -9.72 4.13
CA SER A 59 6.89 -10.03 2.91
C SER A 59 8.40 -10.11 3.17
N VAL A 60 8.91 -9.42 4.19
CA VAL A 60 10.33 -9.46 4.59
C VAL A 60 10.49 -9.55 6.11
N ILE A 61 11.58 -10.18 6.57
CA ILE A 61 11.82 -10.47 8.00
C ILE A 61 11.79 -9.19 8.85
N ALA A 62 12.39 -8.11 8.35
CA ALA A 62 12.50 -6.84 9.08
C ALA A 62 11.24 -5.96 8.98
N GLN A 63 10.21 -6.37 8.24
CA GLN A 63 8.97 -5.60 8.13
C GLN A 63 8.25 -5.58 9.48
N PRO A 64 7.97 -4.41 10.07
CA PRO A 64 7.13 -4.34 11.25
C PRO A 64 5.73 -4.87 10.91
N PRO A 65 5.19 -5.83 11.69
CA PRO A 65 3.81 -6.27 11.54
C PRO A 65 2.83 -5.10 11.61
N VAL A 66 1.83 -5.11 10.73
CA VAL A 66 0.64 -4.26 10.83
C VAL A 66 -0.14 -4.60 12.10
N ILE A 67 -0.75 -3.59 12.72
CA ILE A 67 -1.66 -3.79 13.86
C ILE A 67 -3.04 -4.22 13.32
N PRO A 68 -3.52 -5.45 13.60
CA PRO A 68 -4.77 -5.95 13.04
C PRO A 68 -5.99 -5.55 13.89
N HIS A 69 -5.87 -4.49 14.70
CA HIS A 69 -6.93 -3.99 15.56
C HIS A 69 -6.78 -2.48 15.71
N LYS A 70 -7.80 -1.81 16.26
CA LYS A 70 -7.71 -0.39 16.62
C LYS A 70 -6.52 -0.16 17.56
N ALA A 71 -5.78 0.92 17.33
CA ALA A 71 -4.54 1.25 18.05
C ALA A 71 -4.67 2.57 18.82
N ASP A 72 -5.86 2.86 19.35
CA ASP A 72 -6.21 4.02 20.18
C ASP A 72 -5.72 3.90 21.63
N TYR A 73 -4.79 2.98 21.90
CA TYR A 73 -4.26 2.72 23.23
C TYR A 73 -3.26 3.79 23.68
N PRO A 74 -3.31 4.22 24.95
CA PRO A 74 -2.41 5.25 25.44
C PRO A 74 -0.97 4.74 25.54
N ILE A 75 -0.04 5.60 25.10
CA ILE A 75 1.40 5.47 25.25
C ILE A 75 1.91 6.81 25.76
N ASN A 76 2.42 6.84 27.00
CA ASN A 76 3.05 8.01 27.63
C ASN A 76 4.26 7.53 28.45
N LEU A 77 4.98 8.46 29.10
CA LEU A 77 6.21 8.13 29.83
C LEU A 77 5.99 7.14 30.99
N ASP A 78 4.80 7.15 31.60
CA ASP A 78 4.48 6.33 32.77
C ASP A 78 3.84 4.98 32.40
N LYS A 79 3.12 4.94 31.28
CA LYS A 79 2.27 3.80 30.89
C LYS A 79 2.25 3.59 29.37
N ASN A 80 2.42 2.33 29.00
CA ASN A 80 2.20 1.85 27.64
C ASN A 80 1.24 0.65 27.67
N SER A 81 0.01 0.86 27.21
CA SER A 81 -1.04 -0.16 27.23
C SER A 81 -0.79 -1.33 26.27
N CYS A 82 0.04 -1.16 25.24
CA CYS A 82 0.39 -2.22 24.30
C CYS A 82 1.14 -3.36 25.01
N ILE A 83 2.04 -3.00 25.93
CA ILE A 83 2.90 -3.96 26.65
C ILE A 83 2.07 -4.93 27.51
N ASN A 84 0.90 -4.50 28.01
CA ASN A 84 0.01 -5.33 28.83
C ASN A 84 -0.38 -6.64 28.13
N CYS A 85 -0.60 -6.60 26.81
CA CYS A 85 -0.94 -7.79 26.03
C CYS A 85 0.30 -8.39 25.35
N HIS A 86 1.20 -7.55 24.81
CA HIS A 86 2.27 -8.01 23.94
C HIS A 86 3.54 -8.51 24.66
N ARG A 87 3.66 -8.33 25.98
CA ARG A 87 4.76 -8.93 26.75
C ARG A 87 4.60 -10.45 26.90
N GLY A 88 3.37 -10.93 27.13
CA GLY A 88 3.11 -12.31 27.55
C GLY A 88 1.98 -13.03 26.81
N GLY A 89 1.25 -12.33 25.94
CA GLY A 89 0.10 -12.89 25.23
C GLY A 89 0.45 -13.83 24.08
N LYS A 90 -0.55 -14.16 23.25
CA LYS A 90 -0.39 -15.03 22.07
C LYS A 90 0.52 -14.42 21.00
N HIS A 91 0.47 -13.10 20.82
CA HIS A 91 1.28 -12.37 19.85
C HIS A 91 2.33 -11.53 20.59
N LYS A 92 3.45 -12.16 20.93
CA LYS A 92 4.52 -11.53 21.73
C LYS A 92 5.41 -10.65 20.87
N MET A 93 5.95 -9.59 21.48
CA MET A 93 7.06 -8.83 20.90
C MET A 93 8.27 -9.74 20.66
N ALA A 94 8.99 -9.48 19.58
CA ALA A 94 10.26 -10.16 19.31
C ALA A 94 11.32 -9.77 20.34
N ALA A 95 12.30 -10.65 20.58
CA ALA A 95 13.39 -10.40 21.53
C ALA A 95 14.18 -9.12 21.24
N THR A 96 14.21 -8.70 19.96
CA THR A 96 14.83 -7.45 19.50
C THR A 96 14.26 -6.20 20.15
N HIS A 97 13.03 -6.25 20.70
CA HIS A 97 12.40 -5.11 21.35
C HIS A 97 12.86 -4.90 22.79
N PHE A 98 13.69 -5.78 23.34
CA PHE A 98 14.02 -5.80 24.75
C PHE A 98 15.50 -5.52 25.04
N GLU A 99 15.72 -4.77 26.11
CA GLU A 99 16.99 -4.67 26.82
C GLU A 99 16.86 -5.46 28.13
N GLY A 100 17.38 -6.69 28.12
CA GLY A 100 17.14 -7.66 29.18
C GLY A 100 15.66 -7.99 29.31
N ARG A 101 15.05 -7.65 30.46
CA ARG A 101 13.61 -7.89 30.69
C ARG A 101 12.74 -6.69 30.37
N LYS A 102 13.27 -5.52 30.02
CA LYS A 102 12.50 -4.29 29.78
C LYS A 102 12.40 -4.02 28.28
N VAL A 103 11.32 -3.38 27.83
CA VAL A 103 11.24 -2.89 26.46
C VAL A 103 12.27 -1.78 26.30
N ALA A 104 13.11 -1.85 25.27
CA ALA A 104 14.15 -0.88 25.01
C ALA A 104 13.52 0.50 24.71
N GLY A 105 14.15 1.58 25.15
CA GLY A 105 13.57 2.93 25.05
C GLY A 105 13.21 3.34 23.61
N GLN A 106 14.09 2.99 22.67
CA GLN A 106 13.90 3.20 21.22
C GLN A 106 12.71 2.44 20.62
N TYR A 107 12.21 1.41 21.30
CA TYR A 107 11.02 0.63 20.88
C TYR A 107 9.79 0.89 21.76
N TYR A 108 9.88 1.82 22.72
CA TYR A 108 8.77 2.12 23.61
C TYR A 108 7.60 2.80 22.86
N GLN A 109 7.89 3.61 21.85
CA GLN A 109 6.88 4.22 20.98
C GLN A 109 6.47 3.24 19.86
N CYS A 110 5.64 2.26 20.19
CA CYS A 110 5.29 1.16 19.27
C CYS A 110 4.71 1.65 17.94
N ARG A 111 3.91 2.72 17.98
CA ARG A 111 3.22 3.28 16.81
C ARG A 111 4.11 4.13 15.89
N ALA A 112 5.40 4.28 16.21
CA ALA A 112 6.37 4.87 15.29
C ALA A 112 6.65 3.93 14.10
N CYS A 113 6.56 2.61 14.30
CA CYS A 113 6.84 1.61 13.28
C CYS A 113 5.63 0.72 12.96
N HIS A 114 4.77 0.44 13.96
CA HIS A 114 3.59 -0.39 13.78
C HIS A 114 2.36 0.46 13.53
N VAL A 115 1.76 0.33 12.35
CA VAL A 115 0.57 1.10 11.96
C VAL A 115 -0.67 0.20 11.87
N PRO A 116 -1.86 0.67 12.32
CA PRO A 116 -3.10 -0.04 12.06
C PRO A 116 -3.54 0.16 10.60
N GLN A 117 -4.30 -0.78 10.05
CA GLN A 117 -4.90 -0.67 8.71
C GLN A 117 -6.40 -0.49 8.81
N ALA A 118 -6.92 0.49 8.07
CA ALA A 118 -8.36 0.72 7.99
C ALA A 118 -9.03 -0.36 7.11
N VAL A 119 -10.31 -0.61 7.33
CA VAL A 119 -11.10 -1.61 6.58
C VAL A 119 -12.04 -1.00 5.54
N ASN A 120 -12.08 0.33 5.44
CA ASN A 120 -12.98 1.08 4.56
C ASN A 120 -12.18 1.93 3.55
N PHE A 121 -11.27 1.27 2.83
CA PHE A 121 -10.61 1.85 1.66
C PHE A 121 -11.45 1.67 0.40
#